data_AF-A0A950RIS4-F1
#
_entry.id   AF-A0A950RIS4-F1
#
_cell.length_a   1.000
_cell.length_b   1.000
_cell.length_c   1.000
_cell.angle_alpha   90.00
_cell.angle_beta   90.00
_cell.angle_gamma   90.00
#
_symmetry.space_group_name_H-M   'P 1'
#
loop_
_entity.id
_entity.type
_entity.pdbx_description
1 polymer ?
#
loop_
_entity_poly.entity_id
_entity_poly.type
_entity_poly.pdbx_seq_one_letter_code
_entity_poly.pdbx_strand_id
1 'polypeptide(L)'
;MFQAWLEFSVPFFWGPFLRGFCSHLLLPAVLLLLLAILFEKVGTTIGFPRLFWHENRWKQFFVGLALFSLICKVVFVGYLLETKPRSTYRIGAVANEGGQTQKGLLLAPRHGFEEWTNLPYGWGPHWWYFLGTVQSILLLALFLGVVFTILNRIMVRKSGPAPGSQEGSAAGEIHTPAGPIGPGRSPSTRRWPLFLGMAAGLPILLVTGWLMDQGPDFLVNRLFAEVASLAFHLKLWGPVEVLPENYYLHGLVTVLFLAAFVSYGLIYRYRPYFSPAVAFLFLLNWLMAGYGFLSYHLLGYQAYIWLAVGLLLLVGGLPLYKVRFPNLDYDRRCLLSDYFQQVRQKESASPSGSPPLATLASAPPGTRELPPAQPRSGFAHDNCKHPLAIVCASGGGIRAAAWTMIMLKKLEEAFASQGIPFPYYVKLFTGASGGMVGAAYYTATLGPPDPTKPALVQREVPLAAMVENIQKDALTPVAYQMIYKDLLTIFSPWPLSYDR
;
A
#
# COMPACT_ATOMS: atom_id res chain seq x y z
N MET A 1 -27.09 -24.79 24.01
CA MET A 1 -26.28 -23.76 23.31
C MET A 1 -25.00 -24.34 22.72
N PHE A 2 -24.09 -24.92 23.52
CA PHE A 2 -22.83 -25.48 23.00
C PHE A 2 -23.01 -26.60 21.96
N GLN A 3 -23.93 -27.54 22.20
CA GLN A 3 -24.21 -28.62 21.24
C GLN A 3 -24.75 -28.09 19.90
N ALA A 4 -25.75 -27.21 19.94
CA ALA A 4 -26.25 -26.52 18.74
C ALA A 4 -25.15 -25.76 17.98
N TRP A 5 -24.21 -25.15 18.72
CA TRP A 5 -23.05 -24.48 18.12
C TRP A 5 -22.13 -25.46 17.39
N LEU A 6 -21.85 -26.64 17.98
CA LEU A 6 -21.05 -27.68 17.33
C LEU A 6 -21.72 -28.24 16.08
N GLU A 7 -23.02 -28.50 16.16
CA GLU A 7 -23.85 -28.97 15.03
C GLU A 7 -23.89 -27.95 13.89
N PHE A 8 -23.84 -26.65 14.21
CA PHE A 8 -23.72 -25.57 13.23
C PHE A 8 -22.30 -25.41 12.67
N SER A 9 -21.28 -25.48 13.53
CA SER A 9 -19.89 -25.09 13.21
C SER A 9 -19.29 -25.91 12.07
N VAL A 10 -19.41 -27.23 12.13
CA VAL A 10 -18.75 -28.12 11.15
C VAL A 10 -19.38 -27.98 9.77
N PRO A 11 -20.72 -28.06 9.62
CA PRO A 11 -21.35 -27.82 8.32
C PRO A 11 -21.14 -26.40 7.78
N PHE A 12 -21.18 -25.38 8.65
CA PHE A 12 -20.92 -24.01 8.26
C PHE A 12 -19.52 -23.86 7.64
N PHE A 13 -18.51 -24.46 8.28
CA PHE A 13 -17.13 -24.42 7.79
C PHE A 13 -17.01 -25.01 6.37
N TRP A 14 -17.63 -26.16 6.11
CA TRP A 14 -17.52 -26.85 4.82
C TRP A 14 -18.38 -26.24 3.71
N GLY A 15 -19.59 -25.80 4.02
CA GLY A 15 -20.52 -25.24 3.04
C GLY A 15 -20.34 -23.72 2.90
N PRO A 16 -21.04 -22.92 3.72
CA PRO A 16 -21.03 -21.46 3.66
C PRO A 16 -19.62 -20.84 3.65
N PHE A 17 -18.67 -21.33 4.45
CA PHE A 17 -17.34 -20.75 4.50
C PHE A 17 -16.44 -21.21 3.35
N LEU A 18 -16.12 -22.51 3.24
CA LEU A 18 -15.18 -22.97 2.22
C LEU A 18 -15.73 -22.91 0.78
N ARG A 19 -17.00 -23.29 0.56
CA ARG A 19 -17.61 -23.28 -0.78
C ARG A 19 -18.29 -21.97 -1.14
N GLY A 20 -18.76 -21.22 -0.14
CA GLY A 20 -19.36 -19.89 -0.32
C GLY A 20 -18.30 -18.79 -0.24
N PHE A 21 -17.97 -18.36 0.98
CA PHE A 21 -17.07 -17.25 1.27
C PHE A 21 -15.71 -17.35 0.57
N CYS A 22 -15.02 -18.49 0.67
CA CYS A 22 -13.69 -18.68 0.07
C CYS A 22 -13.71 -18.83 -1.45
N SER A 23 -14.86 -19.12 -2.07
CA SER A 23 -14.98 -19.15 -3.54
C SER A 23 -14.89 -17.76 -4.16
N HIS A 24 -15.21 -16.72 -3.38
CA HIS A 24 -15.02 -15.33 -3.75
C HIS A 24 -13.62 -14.88 -3.36
N LEU A 25 -12.60 -15.29 -4.13
CA LEU A 25 -11.15 -15.11 -3.83
C LEU A 25 -10.75 -13.73 -3.28
N LEU A 26 -11.46 -12.67 -3.69
CA LEU A 26 -11.24 -11.30 -3.20
C LEU A 26 -11.45 -11.17 -1.68
N LEU A 27 -12.46 -11.84 -1.11
CA LEU A 27 -12.78 -11.77 0.32
C LEU A 27 -11.66 -12.35 1.21
N PRO A 28 -11.22 -13.62 1.04
CA PRO A 28 -10.11 -14.15 1.82
C PRO A 28 -8.79 -13.46 1.48
N ALA A 29 -8.58 -12.99 0.25
CA ALA A 29 -7.36 -12.25 -0.10
C ALA A 29 -7.21 -10.95 0.69
N VAL A 30 -8.28 -10.17 0.85
CA VAL A 30 -8.26 -8.95 1.68
C VAL A 30 -7.97 -9.29 3.14
N LEU A 31 -8.62 -10.31 3.71
CA LEU A 31 -8.37 -10.71 5.10
C LEU A 31 -6.93 -11.21 5.31
N LEU A 32 -6.41 -12.03 4.39
CA LEU A 32 -5.04 -12.51 4.44
C LEU A 32 -4.03 -11.37 4.34
N LEU A 33 -4.29 -10.37 3.48
CA LEU A 33 -3.46 -9.17 3.39
C LEU A 33 -3.42 -8.42 4.74
N LEU A 34 -4.59 -8.22 5.37
CA LEU A 34 -4.68 -7.55 6.68
C LEU A 34 -3.92 -8.31 7.76
N LEU A 35 -4.08 -9.64 7.83
CA LEU A 35 -3.34 -10.49 8.76
C LEU A 35 -1.83 -10.39 8.50
N ALA A 36 -1.40 -10.48 7.24
CA ALA A 36 0.01 -10.41 6.88
C ALA A 36 0.67 -9.09 7.28
N ILE A 37 -0.08 -7.98 7.20
CA ILE A 37 0.37 -6.65 7.66
C ILE A 37 0.41 -6.59 9.20
N LEU A 38 -0.64 -7.05 9.88
CA LEU A 38 -0.74 -6.97 11.35
C LEU A 38 0.30 -7.84 12.06
N PHE A 39 0.64 -9.01 11.49
CA PHE A 39 1.68 -9.89 11.99
C PHE A 39 3.09 -9.50 11.54
N GLU A 40 3.26 -8.31 10.95
CA GLU A 40 4.56 -7.76 10.51
C GLU A 40 5.30 -8.70 9.55
N LYS A 41 4.59 -9.56 8.82
CA LYS A 41 5.20 -10.48 7.84
C LYS A 41 5.44 -9.80 6.49
N VAL A 42 4.75 -8.69 6.22
CA VAL A 42 4.84 -7.95 4.96
C VAL A 42 5.31 -6.51 5.20
N GLY A 43 6.34 -6.10 4.45
CA GLY A 43 6.81 -4.72 4.38
C GLY A 43 7.50 -4.16 5.62
N THR A 44 8.09 -5.02 6.46
CA THR A 44 8.97 -4.59 7.57
C THR A 44 10.15 -3.76 7.08
N THR A 45 10.71 -4.12 5.93
CA THR A 45 11.81 -3.41 5.27
C THR A 45 11.42 -2.00 4.80
N ILE A 46 10.13 -1.81 4.47
CA ILE A 46 9.58 -0.54 3.98
C ILE A 46 8.91 0.26 5.12
N GLY A 47 8.73 -0.36 6.29
CA GLY A 47 8.13 0.27 7.47
C GLY A 47 6.60 0.23 7.51
N PHE A 48 5.93 -0.62 6.71
CA PHE A 48 4.46 -0.77 6.73
C PHE A 48 3.87 -0.98 8.13
N PRO A 49 4.47 -1.81 9.02
CA PRO A 49 3.96 -1.96 10.37
C PRO A 49 3.81 -0.65 11.14
N ARG A 50 4.69 0.34 10.90
CA ARG A 50 4.66 1.63 11.60
C ARG A 50 3.49 2.53 11.17
N LEU A 51 2.87 2.27 10.02
CA LEU A 51 1.66 2.98 9.59
C LEU A 51 0.42 2.50 10.38
N PHE A 52 0.43 1.25 10.82
CA PHE A 52 -0.62 0.66 11.65
C PHE A 52 -0.35 0.88 13.14
N TRP A 53 0.89 0.65 13.57
CA TRP A 53 1.40 0.89 14.91
C TRP A 53 1.98 2.31 15.04
N HIS A 54 1.13 3.30 14.74
CA HIS A 54 1.52 4.72 14.73
C HIS A 54 1.79 5.23 16.16
N GLU A 55 2.79 6.11 16.33
CA GLU A 55 3.16 6.64 17.67
C GLU A 55 2.06 7.53 18.29
N ASN A 56 1.40 8.33 17.46
CA ASN A 56 0.17 9.04 17.82
C ASN A 56 -0.99 8.07 18.06
N ARG A 57 -1.47 8.02 19.31
CA ARG A 57 -2.58 7.16 19.78
C ARG A 57 -3.89 7.39 19.03
N TRP A 58 -4.19 8.63 18.63
CA TRP A 58 -5.42 8.94 17.88
C TRP A 58 -5.38 8.36 16.48
N LYS A 59 -4.26 8.49 15.77
CA LYS A 59 -4.08 7.87 14.45
C LYS A 59 -4.20 6.34 14.55
N GLN A 60 -3.61 5.75 15.58
CA GLN A 60 -3.67 4.31 15.83
C GLN A 60 -5.10 3.84 16.18
N PHE A 61 -5.87 4.62 16.95
CA PHE A 61 -7.29 4.36 17.21
C PHE A 61 -8.10 4.31 15.90
N PHE A 62 -7.92 5.28 15.01
CA PHE A 62 -8.62 5.29 13.72
C PHE A 62 -8.20 4.15 12.79
N VAL A 63 -6.95 3.69 12.86
CA VAL A 63 -6.53 2.45 12.16
C VAL A 63 -7.33 1.26 12.67
N GLY A 64 -7.49 1.12 14.00
CA GLY A 64 -8.29 0.05 14.60
C GLY A 64 -9.75 0.08 14.16
N LEU A 65 -10.36 1.27 14.16
CA LEU A 65 -11.75 1.47 13.71
C LEU A 65 -11.90 1.14 12.21
N ALA A 66 -10.98 1.60 11.37
CA ALA A 66 -10.98 1.32 9.93
C ALA A 66 -10.80 -0.17 9.63
N LEU A 67 -9.93 -0.85 10.38
CA LEU A 67 -9.70 -2.28 10.26
C LEU A 67 -10.96 -3.07 10.63
N PHE A 68 -11.61 -2.74 11.75
CA PHE A 68 -12.85 -3.39 12.16
C PHE A 68 -13.98 -3.16 11.14
N SER A 69 -14.12 -1.93 10.65
CA SER A 69 -15.10 -1.59 9.61
C SER A 69 -14.89 -2.41 8.34
N LEU A 70 -13.64 -2.55 7.87
CA LEU A 70 -13.29 -3.35 6.70
C LEU A 70 -13.58 -4.84 6.92
N ILE A 71 -13.25 -5.41 8.08
CA ILE A 71 -13.54 -6.82 8.41
C ILE A 71 -15.06 -7.05 8.38
N CYS A 72 -15.84 -6.19 9.03
CA CYS A 72 -17.30 -6.27 9.02
C CYS A 72 -17.84 -6.16 7.59
N LYS A 73 -17.28 -5.27 6.76
CA LYS A 73 -17.65 -5.12 5.36
C LYS A 73 -17.39 -6.40 4.57
N VAL A 74 -16.22 -7.01 4.72
CA VAL A 74 -15.86 -8.25 4.01
C VAL A 74 -16.80 -9.39 4.38
N VAL A 75 -17.10 -9.56 5.68
CA VAL A 75 -18.03 -10.59 6.15
C VAL A 75 -19.45 -10.31 5.67
N PHE A 76 -19.90 -9.06 5.72
CA PHE A 76 -21.22 -8.66 5.23
C PHE A 76 -21.37 -8.86 3.72
N VAL A 77 -20.36 -8.54 2.92
CA VAL A 77 -20.37 -8.83 1.48
C VAL A 77 -20.39 -10.34 1.23
N GLY A 78 -19.65 -11.13 2.00
CA GLY A 78 -19.76 -12.59 1.97
C GLY A 78 -21.17 -13.08 2.26
N TYR A 79 -21.80 -12.56 3.31
CA TYR A 79 -23.19 -12.85 3.67
C TYR A 79 -24.12 -12.55 2.49
N LEU A 80 -24.07 -11.34 1.93
CA LEU A 80 -24.92 -10.94 0.81
C LEU A 80 -24.76 -11.81 -0.43
N LEU A 81 -23.54 -12.29 -0.70
CA LEU A 81 -23.27 -13.15 -1.86
C LEU A 81 -23.84 -14.56 -1.66
N GLU A 82 -23.87 -15.03 -0.41
CA GLU A 82 -24.36 -16.35 -0.03
C GLU A 82 -25.87 -16.39 0.20
N THR A 83 -26.44 -15.29 0.70
CA THR A 83 -27.90 -15.11 0.89
C THR A 83 -28.58 -14.53 -0.32
N LYS A 84 -27.92 -14.43 -1.47
CA LYS A 84 -28.58 -14.10 -2.73
C LYS A 84 -29.81 -15.00 -2.87
N PRO A 85 -31.03 -14.45 -2.84
CA PRO A 85 -32.23 -15.27 -2.89
C PRO A 85 -32.33 -15.83 -4.30
N ARG A 86 -31.80 -17.05 -4.50
CA ARG A 86 -31.83 -17.78 -5.77
C ARG A 86 -33.27 -18.08 -6.21
N SER A 87 -34.25 -17.93 -5.31
CA SER A 87 -35.69 -18.05 -5.54
C SER A 87 -36.36 -16.81 -6.16
N THR A 88 -35.68 -15.66 -6.25
CA THR A 88 -36.29 -14.40 -6.72
C THR A 88 -36.25 -14.24 -8.24
N TYR A 89 -35.45 -15.06 -8.94
CA TYR A 89 -35.30 -14.98 -10.38
C TYR A 89 -36.36 -15.86 -11.05
N ARG A 90 -37.59 -15.35 -11.17
CA ARG A 90 -38.49 -15.86 -12.23
C ARG A 90 -37.88 -15.42 -13.56
N ILE A 91 -37.05 -16.27 -14.17
CA ILE A 91 -36.84 -16.17 -15.61
C ILE A 91 -38.23 -16.32 -16.22
N GLY A 92 -38.71 -15.26 -16.86
CA GLY A 92 -40.08 -15.13 -17.34
C GLY A 92 -40.58 -16.46 -17.90
N ALA A 93 -41.52 -17.08 -17.20
CA ALA A 93 -42.33 -18.12 -17.79
C ALA A 93 -43.11 -17.41 -18.90
N VAL A 94 -42.63 -17.51 -20.13
CA VAL A 94 -43.45 -17.24 -21.31
C VAL A 94 -44.58 -18.25 -21.21
N ALA A 95 -45.74 -17.78 -20.76
CA ALA A 95 -46.96 -18.56 -20.80
C ALA A 95 -47.29 -18.78 -22.28
N ASN A 96 -46.88 -19.91 -22.84
CA ASN A 96 -47.50 -20.38 -24.07
C ASN A 96 -48.97 -20.65 -23.74
N GLU A 97 -49.89 -20.15 -24.58
CA GLU A 97 -51.36 -20.32 -24.48
C GLU A 97 -51.83 -21.80 -24.55
N GLY A 98 -50.93 -22.77 -24.44
CA GLY A 98 -51.20 -24.20 -24.62
C GLY A 98 -50.80 -25.10 -23.44
N GLY A 99 -50.74 -24.58 -22.20
CA GLY A 99 -50.76 -25.43 -20.99
C GLY A 99 -49.58 -26.39 -20.77
N GLN A 100 -48.47 -26.26 -21.50
CA GLN A 100 -47.24 -27.03 -21.23
C GLN A 100 -46.13 -26.14 -20.67
N THR A 101 -45.84 -26.33 -19.38
CA THR A 101 -44.72 -25.73 -18.66
C THR A 101 -43.41 -26.32 -19.20
N GLN A 102 -42.71 -25.60 -20.08
CA GLN A 102 -41.32 -25.92 -20.37
C GLN A 102 -40.49 -25.69 -19.10
N LYS A 103 -39.89 -26.76 -18.56
CA LYS A 103 -38.90 -26.66 -17.49
C LYS A 103 -37.70 -25.88 -18.04
N GLY A 104 -37.66 -24.57 -17.76
CA GLY A 104 -36.45 -23.77 -17.96
C GLY A 104 -35.28 -24.46 -17.27
N LEU A 105 -34.09 -24.32 -17.85
CA LEU A 105 -32.84 -24.89 -17.35
C LEU A 105 -32.57 -24.36 -15.92
N LEU A 106 -33.10 -25.07 -14.92
CA LEU A 106 -32.84 -24.84 -13.52
C LEU A 106 -31.37 -25.18 -13.28
N LEU A 107 -30.50 -24.16 -13.29
CA LEU A 107 -29.19 -24.27 -12.66
C LEU A 107 -29.44 -24.82 -11.25
N ALA A 108 -28.96 -26.04 -10.99
CA ALA A 108 -29.19 -26.73 -9.73
C ALA A 108 -28.88 -25.79 -8.56
N PRO A 109 -29.76 -25.68 -7.54
CA PRO A 109 -29.51 -24.81 -6.41
C PRO A 109 -28.24 -25.32 -5.71
N ARG A 110 -27.15 -24.54 -5.77
CA ARG A 110 -26.09 -24.67 -4.78
C ARG A 110 -26.76 -24.39 -3.42
N HIS A 111 -26.69 -25.33 -2.49
CA HIS A 111 -27.15 -25.19 -1.09
C HIS A 111 -26.62 -23.87 -0.52
N GLY A 112 -27.49 -22.86 -0.42
CA GLY A 112 -27.15 -21.54 0.11
C GLY A 112 -27.39 -21.48 1.61
N PHE A 113 -26.86 -20.43 2.26
CA PHE A 113 -27.03 -20.24 3.71
C PHE A 113 -28.50 -20.10 4.15
N GLU A 114 -29.45 -19.79 3.25
CA GLU A 114 -30.89 -19.73 3.56
C GLU A 114 -31.50 -21.08 3.98
N GLU A 115 -30.92 -22.22 3.58
CA GLU A 115 -31.37 -23.55 4.06
C GLU A 115 -31.11 -23.75 5.56
N TRP A 116 -30.25 -22.90 6.13
CA TRP A 116 -29.91 -22.88 7.55
C TRP A 116 -30.79 -21.91 8.34
N THR A 117 -31.93 -21.43 7.84
CA THR A 117 -32.77 -20.43 8.53
C THR A 117 -33.44 -20.94 9.81
N ASN A 118 -33.50 -22.25 10.05
CA ASN A 118 -33.96 -22.85 11.31
C ASN A 118 -32.87 -22.84 12.40
N LEU A 119 -32.18 -21.72 12.57
CA LEU A 119 -31.14 -21.59 13.59
C LEU A 119 -31.79 -21.38 14.97
N PRO A 120 -31.28 -22.06 16.01
CA PRO A 120 -31.82 -21.89 17.34
C PRO A 120 -31.53 -20.47 17.86
N TYR A 121 -32.36 -19.98 18.79
CA TYR A 121 -32.15 -18.77 19.60
C TYR A 121 -32.57 -17.39 19.05
N GLY A 122 -33.38 -17.32 17.99
CA GLY A 122 -34.09 -16.07 17.61
C GLY A 122 -33.21 -14.91 17.15
N TRP A 123 -31.93 -15.16 16.87
CA TRP A 123 -31.03 -14.20 16.22
C TRP A 123 -31.18 -14.31 14.70
N GLY A 124 -31.12 -13.19 14.00
CA GLY A 124 -31.18 -13.18 12.56
C GLY A 124 -30.05 -13.99 11.90
N PRO A 125 -30.27 -14.49 10.67
CA PRO A 125 -29.30 -15.31 9.93
C PRO A 125 -27.94 -14.61 9.75
N HIS A 126 -27.92 -13.28 9.64
CA HIS A 126 -26.70 -12.50 9.48
C HIS A 126 -25.76 -12.60 10.69
N TRP A 127 -26.29 -12.72 11.92
CA TRP A 127 -25.47 -12.91 13.13
C TRP A 127 -24.76 -14.26 13.12
N TRP A 128 -25.49 -15.32 12.76
CA TRP A 128 -24.94 -16.66 12.64
C TRP A 128 -23.90 -16.76 11.53
N TYR A 129 -24.15 -16.12 10.39
CA TYR A 129 -23.15 -16.04 9.33
C TYR A 129 -21.88 -15.31 9.79
N PHE A 130 -22.04 -14.18 10.49
CA PHE A 130 -20.91 -13.42 11.02
C PHE A 130 -20.07 -14.26 11.97
N LEU A 131 -20.69 -14.86 12.98
CA LEU A 131 -19.99 -15.66 13.99
C LEU A 131 -19.37 -16.93 13.40
N GLY A 132 -20.09 -17.63 12.53
CA GLY A 132 -19.57 -18.79 11.81
C GLY A 132 -18.36 -18.45 10.94
N THR A 133 -18.39 -17.31 10.26
CA THR A 133 -17.26 -16.83 9.43
C THR A 133 -16.06 -16.48 10.30
N VAL A 134 -16.26 -15.71 11.37
CA VAL A 134 -15.19 -15.35 12.30
C VAL A 134 -14.56 -16.60 12.93
N GLN A 135 -15.37 -17.54 13.41
CA GLN A 135 -14.88 -18.81 13.94
C GLN A 135 -14.07 -19.57 12.90
N SER A 136 -14.58 -19.68 11.67
CA SER A 136 -13.91 -20.42 10.60
C SER A 136 -12.54 -19.83 10.25
N ILE A 137 -12.43 -18.49 10.25
CA ILE A 137 -11.16 -17.79 10.07
C ILE A 137 -10.19 -18.10 11.22
N LEU A 138 -10.67 -18.06 12.47
CA LEU A 138 -9.84 -18.35 13.65
C LEU A 138 -9.34 -19.80 13.67
N LEU A 139 -10.22 -20.76 13.33
CA LEU A 139 -9.85 -22.17 13.21
C LEU A 139 -8.82 -22.40 12.10
N LEU A 140 -9.01 -21.76 10.93
CA LEU A 140 -8.06 -21.85 9.83
C LEU A 140 -6.70 -21.23 10.20
N ALA A 141 -6.70 -20.07 10.87
CA ALA A 141 -5.48 -19.41 11.33
C ALA A 141 -4.72 -20.27 12.37
N LEU A 142 -5.45 -20.88 13.32
CA LEU A 142 -4.87 -21.80 14.30
C LEU A 142 -4.26 -23.03 13.61
N PHE A 143 -5.00 -23.66 12.69
CA PHE A 143 -4.54 -24.81 11.92
C PHE A 143 -3.27 -24.48 11.12
N LEU A 144 -3.27 -23.38 10.37
CA LEU A 144 -2.10 -22.90 9.61
C LEU A 144 -0.90 -22.61 10.53
N GLY A 145 -1.13 -22.06 11.72
CA GLY A 145 -0.10 -21.82 12.72
C GLY A 145 0.56 -23.11 13.22
N VAL A 146 -0.24 -24.14 13.49
CA VAL A 146 0.25 -25.48 13.88
C VAL A 146 1.04 -26.12 12.74
N VAL A 147 0.49 -26.13 11.51
CA VAL A 147 1.16 -26.67 10.32
C VAL A 147 2.48 -25.97 10.08
N PHE A 148 2.52 -24.64 10.14
CA PHE A 148 3.75 -23.87 9.98
C PHE A 148 4.80 -24.24 11.04
N THR A 149 4.38 -24.42 12.29
CA THR A 149 5.27 -24.82 13.38
C THR A 149 5.86 -26.22 13.15
N ILE A 150 5.04 -27.17 12.69
CA ILE A 150 5.48 -28.53 12.36
C ILE A 150 6.45 -28.51 11.18
N LEU A 151 6.11 -27.82 10.10
CA LEU A 151 6.96 -27.69 8.90
C LEU A 151 8.29 -27.04 9.25
N ASN A 152 8.30 -25.98 10.05
CA ASN A 152 9.53 -25.33 10.48
C ASN A 152 10.43 -26.29 11.30
N ARG A 153 9.84 -27.10 12.20
CA ARG A 153 10.58 -28.13 12.93
C ARG A 153 11.17 -29.20 12.01
N ILE A 154 10.43 -29.61 10.97
CA ILE A 154 10.92 -30.60 9.98
C ILE A 154 12.05 -30.01 9.14
N MET A 155 11.92 -28.75 8.68
CA MET A 155 12.97 -28.09 7.90
C MET A 155 14.24 -27.90 8.71
N VAL A 156 14.14 -27.38 9.95
CA VAL A 156 15.30 -27.22 10.84
C VAL A 156 15.98 -28.56 11.13
N ARG A 157 15.21 -29.65 11.28
CA ARG A 157 15.77 -30.99 11.49
C ARG A 157 16.45 -31.57 10.24
N LYS A 158 15.98 -31.21 9.04
CA LYS A 158 16.61 -31.61 7.77
C LYS A 158 17.86 -30.81 7.44
N SER A 159 17.97 -29.57 7.91
CA SER A 159 19.15 -28.74 7.64
C SER A 159 20.42 -29.25 8.34
N GLY A 160 20.30 -30.06 9.39
CA GLY A 160 21.44 -30.48 10.22
C GLY A 160 22.25 -29.29 10.78
N PRO A 161 23.20 -29.50 11.68
CA PRO A 161 24.29 -28.54 11.84
C PRO A 161 25.05 -28.55 10.51
N ALA A 162 25.26 -27.38 9.89
CA ALA A 162 26.11 -27.30 8.71
C ALA A 162 27.49 -27.88 9.06
N PRO A 163 27.97 -28.94 8.36
CA PRO A 163 29.30 -29.46 8.61
C PRO A 163 30.31 -28.49 8.00
N GLY A 164 31.04 -27.76 8.86
CA GLY A 164 32.26 -27.07 8.46
C GLY A 164 32.28 -25.54 8.51
N SER A 165 31.77 -24.90 9.56
CA SER A 165 32.18 -23.53 9.90
C SER A 165 32.81 -23.47 11.30
N GLN A 166 33.92 -24.18 11.47
CA GLN A 166 35.00 -23.75 12.36
C GLN A 166 35.95 -22.87 11.54
N GLU A 167 35.55 -21.65 11.25
CA GLU A 167 36.47 -20.61 10.79
C GLU A 167 36.48 -19.49 11.83
N GLY A 168 37.65 -19.31 12.47
CA GLY A 168 38.15 -18.02 12.90
C GLY A 168 37.29 -17.20 13.85
N SER A 169 37.25 -17.61 15.12
CA SER A 169 37.04 -16.70 16.25
C SER A 169 38.22 -15.70 16.34
N ALA A 170 38.30 -14.74 15.41
CA ALA A 170 39.23 -13.61 15.45
C ALA A 170 38.74 -12.47 14.53
N ALA A 171 37.51 -12.01 14.74
CA ALA A 171 37.08 -10.70 14.27
C ALA A 171 36.31 -10.06 15.42
N GLY A 172 36.93 -9.07 16.06
CA GLY A 172 36.36 -8.37 17.19
C GLY A 172 34.98 -7.82 16.86
N GLU A 173 33.98 -8.29 17.59
CA GLU A 173 32.73 -7.56 17.75
C GLU A 173 33.09 -6.18 18.27
N ILE A 174 32.98 -5.18 17.40
CA ILE A 174 32.85 -3.80 17.81
C ILE A 174 31.50 -3.75 18.56
N HIS A 175 31.56 -3.99 19.86
CA HIS A 175 30.54 -3.57 20.79
C HIS A 175 30.39 -2.06 20.63
N THR A 176 29.46 -1.62 19.78
CA THR A 176 28.86 -0.30 19.95
C THR A 176 28.16 -0.32 21.30
N PRO A 177 28.59 0.45 22.31
CA PRO A 177 27.83 0.59 23.53
C PRO A 177 26.50 1.24 23.12
N ALA A 178 25.42 0.49 23.30
CA ALA A 178 24.09 1.06 23.30
C ALA A 178 24.09 2.15 24.39
N GLY A 179 24.11 3.41 23.95
CA GLY A 179 23.92 4.54 24.84
C GLY A 179 22.63 4.36 25.64
N PRO A 180 22.52 4.94 26.84
CA PRO A 180 21.44 4.67 27.76
C PRO A 180 20.10 4.97 27.09
N ILE A 181 19.39 3.90 26.73
CA ILE A 181 17.99 3.98 26.34
C ILE A 181 17.26 4.41 27.61
N GLY A 182 16.93 5.71 27.69
CA GLY A 182 16.08 6.24 28.75
C GLY A 182 14.84 5.37 28.95
N PRO A 183 14.25 5.33 30.16
CA PRO A 183 13.36 4.25 30.62
C PRO A 183 12.27 3.93 29.60
N GLY A 184 12.56 2.93 28.76
CA GLY A 184 11.73 2.50 27.67
C GLY A 184 10.58 1.70 28.24
N ARG A 185 9.41 2.33 28.38
CA ARG A 185 8.15 1.59 28.59
C ARG A 185 8.07 0.45 27.55
N SER A 186 7.78 -0.76 28.03
CA SER A 186 7.84 -1.96 27.20
C SER A 186 6.98 -1.82 25.93
N PRO A 187 7.39 -2.44 24.80
CA PRO A 187 6.66 -2.38 23.53
C PRO A 187 5.18 -2.78 23.61
N SER A 188 4.80 -3.61 24.58
CA SER A 188 3.41 -4.09 24.74
C SER A 188 2.44 -2.99 25.18
N THR A 189 2.90 -1.96 25.90
CA THR A 189 2.05 -0.87 26.40
C THR A 189 1.59 0.14 25.34
N ARG A 190 2.12 0.07 24.11
CA ARG A 190 1.75 0.98 22.99
C ARG A 190 0.69 0.43 22.04
N ARG A 191 0.18 -0.79 22.24
CA ARG A 191 -0.73 -1.44 21.27
C ARG A 191 -2.22 -1.23 21.54
N TRP A 192 -2.61 -0.84 22.75
CA TRP A 192 -4.03 -0.72 23.16
C TRP A 192 -4.90 0.24 22.33
N PRO A 193 -4.42 1.38 21.78
CA PRO A 193 -5.30 2.30 21.06
C PRO A 193 -5.93 1.66 19.82
N LEU A 194 -5.18 0.79 19.13
CA LEU A 194 -5.68 0.04 17.99
C LEU A 194 -6.83 -0.87 18.41
N PHE A 195 -6.64 -1.65 19.49
CA PHE A 195 -7.69 -2.54 19.99
C PHE A 195 -8.91 -1.79 20.51
N LEU A 196 -8.71 -0.62 21.14
CA LEU A 196 -9.82 0.25 21.54
C LEU A 196 -10.58 0.77 20.31
N GLY A 197 -9.89 1.12 19.23
CA GLY A 197 -10.50 1.48 17.96
C GLY A 197 -11.33 0.35 17.35
N MET A 198 -10.82 -0.89 17.40
CA MET A 198 -11.60 -2.06 16.99
C MET A 198 -12.83 -2.27 17.86
N ALA A 199 -12.68 -2.17 19.19
CA ALA A 199 -13.79 -2.32 20.13
C ALA A 199 -14.86 -1.23 19.95
N ALA A 200 -14.45 0.00 19.62
CA ALA A 200 -15.37 1.11 19.31
C ALA A 200 -16.22 0.86 18.06
N GLY A 201 -15.83 -0.08 17.19
CA GLY A 201 -16.63 -0.53 16.07
C GLY A 201 -17.77 -1.49 16.45
N LEU A 202 -17.68 -2.18 17.60
CA LEU A 202 -18.70 -3.17 18.02
C LEU A 202 -20.10 -2.57 18.15
N PRO A 203 -20.32 -1.39 18.77
CA PRO A 203 -21.63 -0.75 18.80
C PRO A 203 -22.21 -0.51 17.39
N ILE A 204 -21.37 -0.15 16.42
CA ILE A 204 -21.80 0.06 15.03
C ILE A 204 -22.28 -1.25 14.42
N LEU A 205 -21.55 -2.35 14.64
CA LEU A 205 -21.96 -3.68 14.20
C LEU A 205 -23.29 -4.11 14.85
N LEU A 206 -23.41 -3.92 16.17
CA LEU A 206 -24.62 -4.25 16.94
C LEU A 206 -25.84 -3.48 16.47
N VAL A 207 -25.71 -2.17 16.27
CA VAL A 207 -26.79 -1.35 15.71
C VAL A 207 -27.14 -1.77 14.28
N THR A 208 -26.14 -2.06 13.45
CA THR A 208 -26.39 -2.49 12.06
C THR A 208 -27.11 -3.83 12.00
N GLY A 209 -26.69 -4.83 12.78
CA GLY A 209 -27.37 -6.11 12.83
C GLY A 209 -28.76 -6.00 13.46
N TRP A 210 -28.93 -5.21 14.52
CA TRP A 210 -30.25 -4.93 15.10
C TRP A 210 -31.20 -4.28 14.09
N LEU A 211 -30.72 -3.35 13.26
CA LEU A 211 -31.50 -2.77 12.16
C LEU A 211 -31.89 -3.82 11.11
N MET A 212 -31.00 -4.77 10.80
CA MET A 212 -31.29 -5.88 9.90
C MET A 212 -32.27 -6.91 10.48
N ASP A 213 -32.29 -7.08 11.81
CA ASP A 213 -33.28 -7.89 12.52
C ASP A 213 -34.67 -7.22 12.53
N GLN A 214 -34.73 -5.89 12.34
CA GLN A 214 -36.01 -5.22 12.19
C GLN A 214 -36.64 -5.61 10.85
N GLY A 215 -37.95 -5.86 10.85
CA GLY A 215 -38.70 -6.14 9.62
C GLY A 215 -38.69 -4.96 8.62
N PRO A 216 -39.21 -5.18 7.40
CA PRO A 216 -39.28 -4.14 6.37
C PRO A 216 -40.13 -2.93 6.81
N ASP A 217 -41.04 -3.11 7.76
CA ASP A 217 -41.92 -2.08 8.29
C ASP A 217 -41.23 -1.07 9.22
N PHE A 218 -40.01 -1.35 9.67
CA PHE A 218 -39.28 -0.43 10.51
C PHE A 218 -38.87 0.83 9.74
N LEU A 219 -38.94 2.00 10.37
CA LEU A 219 -38.76 3.31 9.71
C LEU A 219 -37.49 3.38 8.84
N VAL A 220 -36.36 2.91 9.38
CA VAL A 220 -35.07 2.93 8.66
C VAL A 220 -35.07 1.96 7.48
N ASN A 221 -35.67 0.78 7.63
CA ASN A 221 -35.75 -0.21 6.56
C ASN A 221 -36.72 0.22 5.46
N ARG A 222 -37.80 0.93 5.80
CA ARG A 222 -38.67 1.61 4.84
C ARG A 222 -37.90 2.65 4.02
N LEU A 223 -37.09 3.48 4.66
CA LEU A 223 -36.23 4.44 3.95
C LEU A 223 -35.29 3.74 2.97
N PHE A 224 -34.69 2.61 3.37
CA PHE A 224 -33.88 1.81 2.44
C PHE A 224 -34.72 1.23 1.29
N ALA A 225 -35.92 0.72 1.58
CA ALA A 225 -36.81 0.21 0.56
C ALA A 225 -37.23 1.30 -0.45
N GLU A 226 -37.46 2.53 0.00
CA GLU A 226 -37.75 3.68 -0.89
C GLU A 226 -36.57 4.03 -1.79
N VAL A 227 -35.34 4.04 -1.24
CA VAL A 227 -34.12 4.25 -2.05
C VAL A 227 -34.00 3.18 -3.15
N ALA A 228 -34.28 1.92 -2.81
CA ALA A 228 -34.26 0.83 -3.79
C ALA A 228 -35.40 0.95 -4.81
N SER A 229 -36.61 1.25 -4.35
CA SER A 229 -37.80 1.44 -5.19
C SER A 229 -37.55 2.52 -6.23
N LEU A 230 -37.01 3.68 -5.83
CA LEU A 230 -36.63 4.75 -6.73
C LEU A 230 -35.60 4.28 -7.77
N ALA A 231 -34.58 3.54 -7.36
CA ALA A 231 -33.55 3.05 -8.27
C ALA A 231 -34.08 2.01 -9.28
N PHE A 232 -35.01 1.13 -8.86
CA PHE A 232 -35.70 0.21 -9.75
C PHE A 232 -36.65 0.95 -10.71
N HIS A 233 -37.39 1.95 -10.25
CA HIS A 233 -38.25 2.79 -11.08
C HIS A 233 -37.46 3.52 -12.16
N LEU A 234 -36.27 4.02 -11.83
CA LEU A 234 -35.35 4.66 -12.76
C LEU A 234 -34.58 3.66 -13.65
N LYS A 235 -34.82 2.35 -13.50
CA LYS A 235 -34.13 1.28 -14.24
C LYS A 235 -32.61 1.38 -14.16
N LEU A 236 -32.08 1.77 -12.99
CA LEU A 236 -30.64 1.91 -12.77
C LEU A 236 -29.92 0.57 -12.62
N TRP A 237 -30.66 -0.50 -12.32
CA TRP A 237 -30.13 -1.82 -12.00
C TRP A 237 -30.52 -2.86 -13.05
N GLY A 238 -29.96 -4.08 -12.95
CA GLY A 238 -30.18 -5.13 -13.94
C GLY A 238 -31.66 -5.47 -14.16
N PRO A 239 -31.99 -6.19 -15.25
CA PRO A 239 -33.37 -6.48 -15.67
C PRO A 239 -34.10 -7.49 -14.77
N VAL A 240 -33.58 -7.72 -13.57
CA VAL A 240 -34.07 -8.73 -12.63
C VAL A 240 -35.22 -8.11 -11.84
N GLU A 241 -36.39 -8.72 -11.93
CA GLU A 241 -37.49 -8.40 -11.03
C GLU A 241 -37.16 -8.86 -9.60
N VAL A 242 -37.20 -7.93 -8.66
CA VAL A 242 -36.94 -8.17 -7.24
C VAL A 242 -38.26 -8.09 -6.49
N LEU A 243 -38.49 -9.05 -5.57
CA LEU A 243 -39.66 -9.03 -4.70
C LEU A 243 -39.62 -7.81 -3.77
N PRO A 244 -40.74 -7.10 -3.55
CA PRO A 244 -40.80 -5.90 -2.69
C PRO A 244 -40.25 -6.11 -1.29
N GLU A 245 -40.40 -7.33 -0.74
CA GLU A 245 -39.89 -7.72 0.57
C GLU A 245 -38.37 -7.57 0.70
N ASN A 246 -37.62 -7.64 -0.41
CA ASN A 246 -36.16 -7.55 -0.42
C ASN A 246 -35.64 -6.13 -0.73
N TYR A 247 -36.51 -5.14 -0.96
CA TYR A 247 -36.09 -3.79 -1.35
C TYR A 247 -35.23 -3.12 -0.28
N TYR A 248 -35.50 -3.37 1.00
CA TYR A 248 -34.70 -2.80 2.08
C TYR A 248 -33.24 -3.27 2.06
N LEU A 249 -32.96 -4.52 1.65
CA LEU A 249 -31.58 -5.02 1.52
C LEU A 249 -30.84 -4.35 0.36
N HIS A 250 -31.50 -4.19 -0.78
CA HIS A 250 -30.95 -3.43 -1.92
C HIS A 250 -30.64 -1.98 -1.54
N GLY A 251 -31.54 -1.34 -0.80
CA GLY A 251 -31.34 0.00 -0.27
C GLY A 251 -30.16 0.08 0.69
N LEU A 252 -30.08 -0.86 1.64
CA LEU A 252 -28.98 -0.95 2.61
C LEU A 252 -27.63 -1.09 1.90
N VAL A 253 -27.51 -1.97 0.90
CA VAL A 253 -26.27 -2.15 0.12
C VAL A 253 -25.89 -0.86 -0.60
N THR A 254 -26.86 -0.15 -1.16
CA THR A 254 -26.66 1.12 -1.86
C THR A 254 -26.18 2.21 -0.90
N VAL A 255 -26.85 2.37 0.24
CA VAL A 255 -26.47 3.35 1.28
C VAL A 255 -25.08 3.04 1.82
N LEU A 256 -24.75 1.77 2.07
CA LEU A 256 -23.44 1.35 2.55
C LEU A 256 -22.32 1.58 1.52
N PHE A 257 -22.60 1.48 0.23
CA PHE A 257 -21.66 1.82 -0.83
C PHE A 257 -21.40 3.34 -0.88
N LEU A 258 -22.46 4.14 -0.87
CA LEU A 258 -22.37 5.60 -0.86
C LEU A 258 -21.67 6.12 0.40
N ALA A 259 -22.01 5.58 1.57
CA ALA A 259 -21.34 5.91 2.83
C ALA A 259 -19.85 5.55 2.81
N ALA A 260 -19.46 4.42 2.20
CA ALA A 260 -18.06 4.05 2.04
C ALA A 260 -17.32 5.04 1.10
N PHE A 261 -17.97 5.49 0.03
CA PHE A 261 -17.41 6.51 -0.88
C PHE A 261 -17.24 7.87 -0.20
N VAL A 262 -18.28 8.36 0.49
CA VAL A 262 -18.25 9.63 1.22
C VAL A 262 -17.19 9.60 2.31
N SER A 263 -17.14 8.51 3.09
CA SER A 263 -16.12 8.37 4.14
C SER A 263 -14.70 8.35 3.56
N TYR A 264 -14.46 7.68 2.43
CA TYR A 264 -13.17 7.74 1.72
C TYR A 264 -12.79 9.18 1.35
N GLY A 265 -13.73 9.97 0.80
CA GLY A 265 -13.50 11.40 0.52
C GLY A 265 -13.22 12.24 1.78
N LEU A 266 -13.91 11.96 2.88
CA LEU A 266 -13.69 12.64 4.17
C LEU A 266 -12.29 12.35 4.73
N ILE A 267 -11.78 11.12 4.60
CA ILE A 267 -10.41 10.79 5.02
C ILE A 267 -9.38 11.65 4.28
N TYR A 268 -9.56 11.90 2.98
CA TYR A 268 -8.69 12.82 2.23
C TYR A 268 -8.80 14.27 2.72
N ARG A 269 -10.02 14.75 2.95
CA ARG A 269 -10.31 16.11 3.43
C ARG A 269 -9.70 16.41 4.80
N TYR A 270 -9.64 15.39 5.66
CA TYR A 270 -9.11 15.45 7.03
C TYR A 270 -7.79 14.67 7.19
N ARG A 271 -7.03 14.50 6.11
CA ARG A 271 -5.78 13.73 6.08
C ARG A 271 -4.75 14.05 7.19
N PRO A 272 -4.61 15.27 7.74
CA PRO A 272 -3.66 15.52 8.83
C PRO A 272 -3.95 14.68 10.10
N TYR A 273 -5.23 14.35 10.32
CA TYR A 273 -5.69 13.59 11.49
C TYR A 273 -5.55 12.07 11.33
N PHE A 274 -5.31 11.58 10.12
CA PHE A 274 -5.30 10.15 9.80
C PHE A 274 -3.93 9.70 9.31
N SER A 275 -3.55 8.45 9.63
CA SER A 275 -2.37 7.84 8.99
C SER A 275 -2.72 7.41 7.55
N PRO A 276 -1.73 7.29 6.66
CA PRO A 276 -1.94 6.72 5.33
C PRO A 276 -2.57 5.31 5.35
N ALA A 277 -2.37 4.54 6.42
CA ALA A 277 -3.03 3.24 6.58
C ALA A 277 -4.56 3.36 6.65
N VAL A 278 -5.09 4.39 7.32
CA VAL A 278 -6.54 4.65 7.36
C VAL A 278 -7.07 4.90 5.95
N ALA A 279 -6.39 5.74 5.16
CA ALA A 279 -6.77 5.99 3.77
C ALA A 279 -6.78 4.70 2.93
N PHE A 280 -5.75 3.85 3.07
CA PHE A 280 -5.69 2.57 2.38
C PHE A 280 -6.81 1.61 2.81
N LEU A 281 -7.12 1.53 4.11
CA LEU A 281 -8.21 0.70 4.63
C LEU A 281 -9.58 1.18 4.14
N PHE A 282 -9.80 2.50 4.07
CA PHE A 282 -11.04 3.06 3.53
C PHE A 282 -11.16 2.90 2.00
N LEU A 283 -10.04 2.93 1.26
CA LEU A 283 -10.03 2.54 -0.15
C LEU A 283 -10.48 1.09 -0.30
N LEU A 284 -9.88 0.15 0.45
CA LEU A 284 -10.30 -1.26 0.42
C LEU A 284 -11.76 -1.43 0.84
N ASN A 285 -12.22 -0.67 1.83
CA ASN A 285 -13.61 -0.70 2.29
C ASN A 285 -14.57 -0.24 1.18
N TRP A 286 -14.22 0.81 0.45
CA TRP A 286 -15.00 1.28 -0.69
C TRP A 286 -14.98 0.27 -1.85
N LEU A 287 -13.83 -0.33 -2.16
CA LEU A 287 -13.72 -1.38 -3.17
C LEU A 287 -14.55 -2.63 -2.80
N MET A 288 -14.59 -3.00 -1.52
CA MET A 288 -15.42 -4.11 -1.03
C MET A 288 -16.90 -3.79 -1.09
N ALA A 289 -17.28 -2.58 -0.69
CA ALA A 289 -18.66 -2.13 -0.85
C ALA A 289 -19.06 -2.07 -2.34
N GLY A 290 -18.16 -1.65 -3.22
CA GLY A 290 -18.37 -1.66 -4.67
C GLY A 290 -18.52 -3.06 -5.23
N TYR A 291 -17.67 -4.00 -4.82
CA TYR A 291 -17.79 -5.41 -5.21
C TYR A 291 -19.12 -6.01 -4.77
N GLY A 292 -19.55 -5.75 -3.52
CA GLY A 292 -20.88 -6.15 -3.02
C GLY A 292 -22.01 -5.51 -3.82
N PHE A 293 -21.94 -4.19 -4.03
CA PHE A 293 -22.92 -3.42 -4.79
C PHE A 293 -23.10 -3.93 -6.22
N LEU A 294 -22.00 -4.08 -6.97
CA LEU A 294 -22.01 -4.57 -8.35
C LEU A 294 -22.51 -6.02 -8.41
N SER A 295 -22.04 -6.87 -7.49
CA SER A 295 -22.44 -8.26 -7.47
C SER A 295 -23.91 -8.45 -7.11
N TYR A 296 -24.48 -7.55 -6.32
CA TYR A 296 -25.87 -7.63 -5.85
C TYR A 296 -26.85 -6.98 -6.83
N HIS A 297 -26.52 -5.84 -7.44
CA HIS A 297 -27.42 -5.09 -8.34
C HIS A 297 -27.25 -5.41 -9.83
N LEU A 298 -26.05 -5.83 -10.26
CA LEU A 298 -25.70 -6.03 -11.68
C LEU A 298 -25.38 -7.49 -11.97
N LEU A 299 -26.25 -8.40 -11.49
CA LEU A 299 -26.12 -9.82 -11.78
C LEU A 299 -26.19 -10.07 -13.29
N GLY A 300 -25.28 -10.91 -13.82
CA GLY A 300 -25.20 -11.20 -15.24
C GLY A 300 -24.36 -10.17 -16.02
N TYR A 301 -24.08 -9.00 -15.44
CA TYR A 301 -23.24 -7.99 -16.07
C TYR A 301 -21.77 -8.04 -15.68
N GLN A 302 -21.35 -8.98 -14.83
CA GLN A 302 -19.98 -9.02 -14.33
C GLN A 302 -18.95 -9.12 -15.47
N ALA A 303 -19.23 -9.92 -16.50
CA ALA A 303 -18.34 -10.03 -17.66
C ALA A 303 -18.17 -8.69 -18.40
N TYR A 304 -19.26 -7.94 -18.61
CA TYR A 304 -19.21 -6.62 -19.25
C TYR A 304 -18.51 -5.59 -18.36
N ILE A 305 -18.70 -5.64 -17.04
CA ILE A 305 -17.99 -4.78 -16.09
C ILE A 305 -16.48 -5.04 -16.16
N TRP A 306 -16.07 -6.31 -16.12
CA TRP A 306 -14.64 -6.67 -16.23
C TRP A 306 -14.06 -6.29 -17.58
N LEU A 307 -14.82 -6.44 -18.67
CA LEU A 307 -14.43 -5.99 -19.99
C LEU A 307 -14.26 -4.46 -20.04
N ALA A 308 -15.19 -3.70 -19.46
CA ALA A 308 -15.12 -2.25 -19.38
C ALA A 308 -13.93 -1.78 -18.56
N VAL A 309 -13.66 -2.40 -17.40
CA VAL A 309 -12.46 -2.12 -16.60
C VAL A 309 -11.19 -2.45 -17.38
N GLY A 310 -11.14 -3.59 -18.08
CA GLY A 310 -10.01 -3.98 -18.93
C GLY A 310 -9.77 -2.98 -20.07
N LEU A 311 -10.84 -2.52 -20.71
CA LEU A 311 -10.78 -1.50 -21.76
C LEU A 311 -10.29 -0.16 -21.20
N LEU A 312 -10.77 0.27 -20.04
CA LEU A 312 -10.31 1.50 -19.38
C LEU A 312 -8.83 1.41 -19.01
N LEU A 313 -8.35 0.25 -18.54
CA LEU A 313 -6.92 0.03 -18.26
C LEU A 313 -6.09 0.06 -19.54
N LEU A 314 -6.58 -0.55 -20.62
CA LEU A 314 -5.90 -0.53 -21.92
C LEU A 314 -5.80 0.91 -22.46
N VAL A 315 -6.92 1.63 -22.48
CA VAL A 315 -7.00 3.03 -22.93
C VAL A 315 -6.13 3.94 -22.06
N GLY A 316 -6.17 3.76 -20.73
CA GLY A 316 -5.35 4.50 -19.79
C GLY A 316 -3.84 4.19 -19.88
N GLY A 317 -3.49 3.04 -20.46
CA GLY A 317 -2.12 2.60 -20.72
C GLY A 317 -1.55 3.01 -22.09
N LEU A 318 -2.38 3.54 -23.00
CA LEU A 318 -1.91 4.01 -24.32
C LEU A 318 -0.86 5.14 -24.24
N PRO A 319 -0.95 6.12 -23.32
CA PRO A 319 0.05 7.18 -23.22
C PRO A 319 1.37 6.68 -22.62
N LEU A 320 2.37 6.45 -23.47
CA LEU A 320 3.71 5.97 -23.08
C LEU A 320 4.44 6.89 -22.07
N TYR A 321 4.21 8.20 -22.15
CA TYR A 321 4.73 9.22 -21.23
C TYR A 321 3.60 10.01 -20.60
N LYS A 322 2.78 9.29 -19.83
CA LYS A 322 1.63 9.86 -19.14
C LYS A 322 2.03 10.90 -18.11
N VAL A 323 3.09 10.63 -17.35
CA VAL A 323 3.67 11.57 -16.39
C VAL A 323 4.76 12.37 -17.10
N ARG A 324 4.58 13.69 -17.19
CA ARG A 324 5.51 14.58 -17.89
C ARG A 324 6.09 15.61 -16.94
N PHE A 325 7.39 15.84 -17.02
CA PHE A 325 8.04 16.97 -16.38
C PHE A 325 8.01 18.19 -17.30
N PRO A 326 7.78 19.39 -16.76
CA PRO A 326 7.91 20.62 -17.54
C PRO A 326 9.33 20.73 -18.11
N ASN A 327 9.44 21.25 -19.33
CA ASN A 327 10.70 21.49 -20.05
C ASN A 327 11.47 20.22 -20.48
N LEU A 328 10.86 19.02 -20.43
CA LEU A 328 11.37 17.83 -21.10
C LEU A 328 10.59 17.55 -22.39
N ASP A 329 11.32 17.28 -23.47
CA ASP A 329 10.73 16.87 -24.75
C ASP A 329 10.46 15.36 -24.73
N TYR A 330 9.17 14.99 -24.70
CA TYR A 330 8.71 13.61 -24.74
C TYR A 330 8.32 13.14 -26.14
N ASP A 331 8.28 14.06 -27.10
CA ASP A 331 7.84 13.79 -28.47
C ASP A 331 9.04 13.35 -29.33
N ARG A 332 10.23 13.89 -29.06
CA ARG A 332 11.49 13.46 -29.70
C ARG A 332 12.14 12.30 -28.95
N ARG A 333 11.82 11.09 -29.39
CA ARG A 333 12.55 9.89 -28.95
C ARG A 333 13.91 9.85 -29.65
N CYS A 334 14.98 9.77 -28.86
CA CYS A 334 16.29 9.38 -29.37
C CYS A 334 16.73 8.08 -28.71
N LEU A 335 17.34 7.18 -29.49
CA LEU A 335 18.06 6.07 -28.91
C LEU A 335 19.32 6.63 -28.23
N LEU A 336 19.58 6.22 -26.98
CA LEU A 336 20.77 6.67 -26.25
C LEU A 336 22.05 6.36 -27.03
N SER A 337 22.09 5.25 -27.78
CA SER A 337 23.19 4.90 -28.68
C SER A 337 23.47 6.00 -29.70
N ASP A 338 22.43 6.48 -30.36
CA ASP A 338 22.51 7.45 -31.45
C ASP A 338 22.89 8.82 -30.88
N TYR A 339 22.32 9.18 -29.72
CA TYR A 339 22.73 10.37 -28.98
C TYR A 339 24.22 10.32 -28.61
N PHE A 340 24.69 9.23 -28.01
CA PHE A 340 26.10 9.10 -27.63
C PHE A 340 27.02 9.05 -28.86
N GLN A 341 26.57 8.48 -29.98
CA GLN A 341 27.33 8.47 -31.22
C GLN A 341 27.43 9.88 -31.81
N GLN A 342 26.34 10.66 -31.77
CA GLN A 342 26.34 12.08 -32.18
C GLN A 342 27.21 12.94 -31.27
N VAL A 343 27.13 12.75 -29.95
CA VAL A 343 28.00 13.45 -28.99
C VAL A 343 29.46 13.09 -29.25
N ARG A 344 29.79 11.80 -29.40
CA ARG A 344 31.14 11.35 -29.71
C ARG A 344 31.65 11.90 -31.04
N GLN A 345 30.81 11.95 -32.07
CA GLN A 345 31.15 12.55 -33.36
C GLN A 345 31.39 14.07 -33.25
N LYS A 346 30.56 14.79 -32.48
CA LYS A 346 30.76 16.23 -32.21
C LYS A 346 32.02 16.49 -31.40
N GLU A 347 32.30 15.68 -30.39
CA GLU A 347 33.54 15.74 -29.60
C GLU A 347 34.76 15.43 -30.48
N SER A 348 34.64 14.47 -31.40
CA SER A 348 35.71 14.10 -32.35
C SER A 348 35.91 15.15 -33.45
N ALA A 349 34.87 15.90 -33.82
CA ALA A 349 34.89 16.94 -34.85
C ALA A 349 35.23 18.34 -34.29
N SER A 350 35.19 18.52 -32.97
CA SER A 350 35.60 19.77 -32.32
C SER A 350 37.13 19.88 -32.32
N PRO A 351 37.74 20.92 -32.91
CA PRO A 351 39.20 21.02 -33.05
C PRO A 351 39.99 21.23 -31.74
N SER A 352 39.35 21.22 -30.58
CA SER A 352 40.03 21.47 -29.29
C SER A 352 40.64 20.19 -28.70
N GLY A 353 41.77 19.77 -29.26
CA GLY A 353 42.98 19.41 -28.51
C GLY A 353 42.95 18.34 -27.43
N SER A 354 42.13 17.30 -27.49
CA SER A 354 42.31 16.10 -26.63
C SER A 354 42.30 14.83 -27.48
N PRO A 355 43.38 14.02 -27.48
CA PRO A 355 43.46 12.85 -28.35
C PRO A 355 42.41 11.79 -27.95
N PRO A 356 41.90 10.99 -28.92
CA PRO A 356 40.92 9.94 -28.63
C PRO A 356 41.45 8.93 -27.63
N LEU A 357 40.58 8.42 -26.74
CA LEU A 357 40.89 7.41 -25.72
C LEU A 357 41.56 6.13 -26.27
N ALA A 358 41.37 5.83 -27.56
CA ALA A 358 42.02 4.72 -28.25
C ALA A 358 43.55 4.92 -28.40
N THR A 359 44.00 6.16 -28.57
CA THR A 359 45.43 6.54 -28.62
C THR A 359 46.09 6.50 -27.24
N LEU A 360 45.30 6.56 -26.15
CA LEU A 360 45.77 6.45 -24.76
C LEU A 360 45.95 4.99 -24.31
N ALA A 361 45.31 4.02 -25.00
CA ALA A 361 45.42 2.60 -24.69
C ALA A 361 46.65 1.92 -25.32
N SER A 362 47.19 2.50 -26.39
CA SER A 362 48.35 1.98 -27.14
C SER A 362 49.70 2.62 -26.76
N ALA A 363 49.71 3.57 -25.81
CA ALA A 363 50.95 4.23 -25.38
C ALA A 363 51.70 3.36 -24.34
N PRO A 364 53.04 3.22 -24.45
CA PRO A 364 53.84 2.43 -23.51
C PRO A 364 53.72 2.96 -22.06
N PRO A 365 53.94 2.12 -21.03
CA PRO A 365 53.53 2.40 -19.65
C PRO A 365 54.23 3.58 -18.93
N GLY A 366 55.04 4.38 -19.63
CA GLY A 366 55.90 5.42 -19.04
C GLY A 366 55.55 6.87 -19.41
N THR A 367 54.58 7.13 -20.28
CA THR A 367 54.25 8.50 -20.78
C THR A 367 52.83 8.96 -20.45
N ARG A 368 52.22 8.38 -19.41
CA ARG A 368 50.94 8.85 -18.83
C ARG A 368 51.11 10.15 -18.06
N GLU A 369 51.38 11.25 -18.74
CA GLU A 369 51.03 12.56 -18.20
C GLU A 369 49.59 12.85 -18.65
N LEU A 370 48.64 12.52 -17.77
CA LEU A 370 47.35 13.20 -17.79
C LEU A 370 47.67 14.70 -17.78
N PRO A 371 47.11 15.53 -18.69
CA PRO A 371 47.25 16.97 -18.57
C PRO A 371 46.85 17.31 -17.14
N PRO A 372 47.72 18.02 -16.37
CA PRO A 372 47.40 18.32 -14.99
C PRO A 372 46.03 18.97 -15.02
N ALA A 373 45.05 18.32 -14.40
CA ALA A 373 43.74 18.91 -14.21
C ALA A 373 44.04 20.25 -13.56
N GLN A 374 43.88 21.34 -14.33
CA GLN A 374 44.28 22.65 -13.84
C GLN A 374 43.54 22.81 -12.51
N PRO A 375 44.26 22.87 -11.38
CA PRO A 375 43.60 22.97 -10.10
C PRO A 375 42.76 24.22 -10.21
N ARG A 376 41.42 24.10 -10.09
CA ARG A 376 40.55 25.25 -9.88
C ARG A 376 41.19 26.00 -8.71
N SER A 377 41.80 27.13 -9.03
CA SER A 377 42.92 27.74 -8.31
C SER A 377 42.50 28.49 -7.05
N GLY A 378 41.55 27.93 -6.29
CA GLY A 378 41.03 28.53 -5.06
C GLY A 378 41.52 27.87 -3.77
N PHE A 379 42.24 26.74 -3.84
CA PHE A 379 42.61 25.95 -2.66
C PHE A 379 44.09 25.53 -2.67
N ALA A 380 44.97 26.39 -3.20
CA ALA A 380 46.41 26.13 -3.20
C ALA A 380 46.97 26.29 -1.77
N HIS A 381 47.17 25.16 -1.08
CA HIS A 381 48.16 25.07 -0.01
C HIS A 381 49.47 24.57 -0.65
N ASP A 382 50.58 25.21 -0.32
CA ASP A 382 51.93 24.96 -0.85
C ASP A 382 52.27 23.47 -1.00
N ASN A 383 52.56 23.02 -2.24
CA ASN A 383 53.22 21.76 -2.61
C ASN A 383 52.76 20.44 -1.95
N CYS A 384 51.62 20.40 -1.25
CA CYS A 384 51.11 19.22 -0.57
C CYS A 384 50.04 18.52 -1.42
N LYS A 385 50.11 17.19 -1.54
CA LYS A 385 49.07 16.39 -2.20
C LYS A 385 47.73 16.61 -1.50
N HIS A 386 46.69 17.01 -2.24
CA HIS A 386 45.35 17.18 -1.69
C HIS A 386 44.73 15.81 -1.31
N PRO A 387 44.15 15.68 -0.11
CA PRO A 387 43.43 14.46 0.25
C PRO A 387 42.17 14.30 -0.61
N LEU A 388 41.97 13.10 -1.14
CA LEU A 388 40.76 12.72 -1.87
C LEU A 388 39.69 12.28 -0.86
N ALA A 389 38.61 13.05 -0.73
CA ALA A 389 37.45 12.66 0.08
C ALA A 389 36.35 12.04 -0.80
N ILE A 390 35.91 10.83 -0.40
CA ILE A 390 34.77 10.12 -0.99
C ILE A 390 33.79 9.80 0.13
N VAL A 391 32.52 10.14 -0.06
CA VAL A 391 31.44 9.86 0.89
C VAL A 391 30.61 8.69 0.36
N CYS A 392 30.55 7.61 1.14
CA CYS A 392 29.75 6.43 0.85
C CYS A 392 28.53 6.36 1.79
N ALA A 393 27.32 6.58 1.26
CA ALA A 393 26.08 6.63 2.02
C ALA A 393 25.19 5.40 1.79
N SER A 394 25.12 4.51 2.78
CA SER A 394 24.27 3.32 2.72
C SER A 394 22.78 3.64 2.64
N GLY A 395 22.00 2.71 2.07
CA GLY A 395 20.54 2.77 2.03
C GLY A 395 19.88 2.53 3.39
N GLY A 396 18.59 2.86 3.49
CA GLY A 396 17.80 2.67 4.71
C GLY A 396 16.59 3.60 4.84
N GLY A 397 16.04 4.07 3.71
CA GLY A 397 14.91 4.99 3.67
C GLY A 397 15.17 6.32 4.38
N ILE A 398 14.12 6.93 4.93
CA ILE A 398 14.19 8.25 5.58
C ILE A 398 15.18 8.29 6.76
N ARG A 399 15.39 7.16 7.44
CA ARG A 399 16.39 7.07 8.52
C ARG A 399 17.81 7.25 8.00
N ALA A 400 18.14 6.60 6.88
CA ALA A 400 19.45 6.78 6.24
C ALA A 400 19.60 8.21 5.71
N ALA A 401 18.56 8.81 5.14
CA ALA A 401 18.59 10.20 4.69
C ALA A 401 18.92 11.17 5.83
N ALA A 402 18.20 11.07 6.93
CA ALA A 402 18.44 11.89 8.12
C ALA A 402 19.82 11.62 8.72
N TRP A 403 20.23 10.34 8.84
CA TRP A 403 21.54 9.97 9.38
C TRP A 403 22.69 10.53 8.54
N THR A 404 22.64 10.35 7.21
CA THR A 404 23.64 10.90 6.28
C THR A 404 23.74 12.41 6.41
N MET A 405 22.61 13.13 6.48
CA MET A 405 22.61 14.59 6.65
C MET A 405 23.21 15.01 8.01
N ILE A 406 22.89 14.30 9.10
CA ILE A 406 23.47 14.56 10.43
C ILE A 406 24.99 14.32 10.43
N MET A 407 25.47 13.25 9.79
CA MET A 407 26.90 12.95 9.70
C MET A 407 27.63 14.00 8.86
N LEU A 408 27.07 14.40 7.71
CA LEU A 408 27.66 15.45 6.87
C LEU A 408 27.72 16.80 7.57
N LYS A 409 26.66 17.15 8.33
CA LYS A 409 26.68 18.32 9.21
C LYS A 409 27.84 18.25 10.21
N LYS A 410 27.97 17.14 10.95
CA LYS A 410 29.02 16.98 11.95
C LYS A 410 30.42 17.04 11.36
N LEU A 411 30.62 16.41 10.20
CA LEU A 411 31.90 16.45 9.49
C LEU A 411 32.25 17.88 9.09
N GLU A 412 31.32 18.60 8.48
CA GLU A 412 31.54 19.99 8.08
C GLU A 412 31.85 20.89 9.27
N GLU A 413 31.11 20.79 10.37
CA GLU A 413 31.38 21.57 11.59
C GLU A 413 32.76 21.22 12.19
N ALA A 414 33.14 19.94 12.19
CA ALA A 414 34.42 19.47 12.73
C ALA A 414 35.63 19.89 11.87
N PHE A 415 35.46 20.01 10.56
CA PHE A 415 36.50 20.52 9.66
C PHE A 415 36.53 22.06 9.64
N ALA A 416 35.37 22.71 9.74
CA ALA A 416 35.28 24.17 9.81
C ALA A 416 36.00 24.73 11.05
N SER A 417 35.98 24.01 12.19
CA SER A 417 36.75 24.41 13.39
C SER A 417 38.27 24.38 13.18
N GLN A 418 38.74 23.69 12.14
CA GLN A 418 40.14 23.64 11.71
C GLN A 418 40.41 24.55 10.50
N GLY A 419 39.44 25.38 10.10
CA GLY A 419 39.54 26.24 8.91
C GLY A 419 39.46 25.49 7.58
N ILE A 420 38.99 24.23 7.58
CA ILE A 420 38.93 23.38 6.40
C ILE A 420 37.50 23.37 5.84
N PRO A 421 37.27 23.85 4.61
CA PRO A 421 35.96 23.82 3.96
C PRO A 421 35.69 22.43 3.35
N PHE A 422 35.42 21.44 4.22
CA PHE A 422 35.21 20.03 3.88
C PHE A 422 34.37 19.76 2.62
N PRO A 423 33.20 20.40 2.39
CA PRO A 423 32.36 20.08 1.23
C PRO A 423 33.10 20.24 -0.11
N TYR A 424 34.04 21.17 -0.21
CA TYR A 424 34.80 21.43 -1.44
C TYR A 424 35.96 20.46 -1.69
N TYR A 425 36.30 19.63 -0.69
CA TYR A 425 37.26 18.52 -0.83
C TYR A 425 36.59 17.20 -1.23
N VAL A 426 35.28 17.06 -1.02
CA VAL A 426 34.55 15.85 -1.44
C VAL A 426 34.43 15.82 -2.96
N LYS A 427 34.99 14.77 -3.58
CA LYS A 427 34.95 14.58 -5.03
C LYS A 427 33.82 13.69 -5.49
N LEU A 428 33.36 12.78 -4.62
CA LEU A 428 32.31 11.83 -4.96
C LEU A 428 31.43 11.55 -3.74
N PHE A 429 30.12 11.66 -3.97
CA PHE A 429 29.09 11.05 -3.15
C PHE A 429 28.58 9.81 -3.88
N THR A 430 28.64 8.65 -3.23
CA THR A 430 28.13 7.38 -3.74
C THR A 430 27.32 6.67 -2.67
N GLY A 431 26.43 5.76 -3.05
CA GLY A 431 25.51 5.15 -2.10
C GLY A 431 24.23 4.61 -2.72
N ALA A 432 23.24 4.38 -1.86
CA ALA A 432 21.94 3.86 -2.28
C ALA A 432 20.76 4.53 -1.55
N SER A 433 19.61 4.61 -2.24
CA SER A 433 18.29 4.93 -1.65
C SER A 433 18.32 6.18 -0.76
N GLY A 434 17.78 6.11 0.47
CA GLY A 434 17.69 7.24 1.38
C GLY A 434 19.04 7.89 1.73
N GLY A 435 20.14 7.13 1.79
CA GLY A 435 21.47 7.72 2.00
C GLY A 435 21.84 8.71 0.89
N MET A 436 21.51 8.37 -0.36
CA MET A 436 21.69 9.28 -1.50
C MET A 436 20.74 10.46 -1.48
N VAL A 437 19.53 10.33 -0.92
CA VAL A 437 18.63 11.49 -0.72
C VAL A 437 19.25 12.49 0.26
N GLY A 438 19.82 12.00 1.37
CA GLY A 438 20.55 12.85 2.33
C GLY A 438 21.77 13.52 1.71
N ALA A 439 22.58 12.76 0.96
CA ALA A 439 23.75 13.28 0.26
C ALA A 439 23.38 14.29 -0.85
N ALA A 440 22.35 14.00 -1.64
CA ALA A 440 21.87 14.89 -2.70
C ALA A 440 21.36 16.20 -2.11
N TYR A 441 20.57 16.15 -1.02
CA TYR A 441 20.10 17.36 -0.34
C TYR A 441 21.26 18.19 0.19
N TYR A 442 22.26 17.56 0.80
CA TYR A 442 23.51 18.22 1.22
C TYR A 442 24.18 18.96 0.05
N THR A 443 24.47 18.24 -1.04
CA THR A 443 25.18 18.80 -2.20
C THR A 443 24.41 19.86 -2.96
N ALA A 444 23.08 19.72 -3.07
CA ALA A 444 22.23 20.62 -3.84
C ALA A 444 22.14 22.03 -3.25
N THR A 445 22.43 22.18 -1.94
CA THR A 445 22.45 23.48 -1.28
C THR A 445 23.79 24.21 -1.40
N LEU A 446 24.85 23.54 -1.84
CA LEU A 446 26.19 24.11 -1.92
C LEU A 446 26.28 25.14 -3.04
N GLY A 447 26.71 26.35 -2.70
CA GLY A 447 27.12 27.36 -3.66
C GLY A 447 28.55 27.11 -4.16
N PRO A 448 28.92 27.70 -5.31
CA PRO A 448 30.30 27.67 -5.78
C PRO A 448 31.24 28.31 -4.73
N PRO A 449 32.49 27.82 -4.59
CA PRO A 449 33.45 28.43 -3.68
C PRO A 449 33.69 29.90 -4.00
N ASP A 450 33.77 30.76 -2.99
CA ASP A 450 34.22 32.15 -3.17
C ASP A 450 35.75 32.18 -3.34
N PRO A 451 36.30 32.68 -4.46
CA PRO A 451 37.74 32.87 -4.59
C PRO A 451 38.32 33.83 -3.54
N THR A 452 37.52 34.78 -3.05
CA THR A 452 37.93 35.77 -2.04
C THR A 452 37.82 35.25 -0.61
N LYS A 453 37.04 34.18 -0.40
CA LYS A 453 36.79 33.57 0.91
C LYS A 453 36.82 32.04 0.79
N PRO A 454 37.97 31.44 0.42
CA PRO A 454 38.04 30.01 0.12
C PRO A 454 37.72 29.13 1.33
N ALA A 455 38.00 29.59 2.55
CA ALA A 455 37.70 28.87 3.78
C ALA A 455 36.19 28.87 4.16
N LEU A 456 35.36 29.68 3.51
CA LEU A 456 33.94 29.78 3.82
C LEU A 456 33.09 28.97 2.84
N VAL A 457 32.30 28.05 3.40
CA VAL A 457 31.33 27.27 2.63
C VAL A 457 30.14 28.16 2.30
N GLN A 458 29.87 28.35 1.02
CA GLN A 458 28.65 29.03 0.57
C GLN A 458 27.48 28.05 0.52
N ARG A 459 26.34 28.47 1.06
CA ARG A 459 25.12 27.65 1.09
C ARG A 459 23.86 28.48 1.18
N GLU A 460 22.81 28.02 0.49
CA GLU A 460 21.48 28.65 0.52
C GLU A 460 20.71 28.39 1.83
N VAL A 461 20.82 27.18 2.39
CA VAL A 461 20.08 26.74 3.58
C VAL A 461 21.03 26.41 4.75
N PRO A 462 20.85 26.98 5.96
CA PRO A 462 21.70 26.65 7.11
C PRO A 462 21.71 25.15 7.47
N LEU A 463 22.87 24.62 7.86
CA LEU A 463 23.06 23.20 8.25
C LEU A 463 22.02 22.67 9.24
N ALA A 464 21.70 23.46 10.27
CA ALA A 464 20.71 23.08 11.27
C ALA A 464 19.30 22.93 10.68
N ALA A 465 18.90 23.86 9.81
CA ALA A 465 17.61 23.82 9.13
C ALA A 465 17.53 22.64 8.15
N MET A 466 18.64 22.26 7.51
CA MET A 466 18.67 21.07 6.64
C MET A 466 18.38 19.78 7.42
N VAL A 467 18.99 19.61 8.60
CA VAL A 467 18.73 18.44 9.45
C VAL A 467 17.27 18.39 9.87
N GLU A 468 16.70 19.53 10.28
CA GLU A 468 15.28 19.61 10.63
C GLU A 468 14.38 19.26 9.43
N ASN A 469 14.68 19.82 8.25
CA ASN A 469 13.89 19.63 7.03
C ASN A 469 13.87 18.18 6.57
N ILE A 470 15.02 17.49 6.56
CA ILE A 470 15.08 16.11 6.08
C ILE A 470 14.45 15.11 7.05
N GLN A 471 14.21 15.52 8.30
CA GLN A 471 13.50 14.71 9.30
C GLN A 471 11.97 14.86 9.22
N LYS A 472 11.45 15.84 8.47
CA LYS A 472 10.01 16.05 8.29
C LYS A 472 9.36 14.88 7.55
N ASP A 473 8.08 14.67 7.81
CA ASP A 473 7.29 13.61 7.17
C ASP A 473 7.06 13.91 5.68
N ALA A 474 7.88 13.30 4.83
CA ALA A 474 7.73 13.37 3.38
C ALA A 474 6.95 12.19 2.79
N LEU A 475 6.75 11.09 3.53
CA LEU A 475 6.13 9.87 3.01
C LEU A 475 4.61 9.91 3.09
N THR A 476 4.04 10.54 4.12
CA THR A 476 2.58 10.67 4.23
C THR A 476 1.98 11.37 3.01
N PRO A 477 2.46 12.57 2.58
CA PRO A 477 1.94 13.21 1.37
C PRO A 477 2.04 12.32 0.13
N VAL A 478 3.17 11.64 -0.07
CA VAL A 478 3.39 10.72 -1.20
C VAL A 478 2.42 9.54 -1.17
N ALA A 479 2.16 8.96 0.00
CA ALA A 479 1.20 7.86 0.14
C ALA A 479 -0.23 8.31 -0.15
N TYR A 480 -0.64 9.50 0.32
CA TYR A 480 -1.95 10.07 -0.02
C TYR A 480 -2.07 10.36 -1.52
N GLN A 481 -1.02 10.89 -2.14
CA GLN A 481 -0.95 11.12 -3.58
C GLN A 481 -1.11 9.81 -4.37
N MET A 482 -0.43 8.74 -3.93
CA MET A 482 -0.55 7.41 -4.52
C MET A 482 -1.98 6.85 -4.44
N ILE A 483 -2.62 6.95 -3.26
CA ILE A 483 -3.95 6.38 -3.00
C ILE A 483 -5.06 7.15 -3.73
N TYR A 484 -5.04 8.49 -3.66
CA TYR A 484 -6.16 9.32 -4.13
C TYR A 484 -6.03 9.83 -5.56
N LYS A 485 -4.80 9.98 -6.07
CA LYS A 485 -4.56 10.54 -7.40
C LYS A 485 -3.90 9.50 -8.31
N ASP A 486 -2.75 8.94 -7.95
CA ASP A 486 -2.01 8.06 -8.87
C ASP A 486 -2.86 6.82 -9.25
N LEU A 487 -3.53 6.16 -8.29
CA LEU A 487 -4.40 5.01 -8.55
C LEU A 487 -5.53 5.32 -9.55
N LEU A 488 -6.20 6.46 -9.40
CA LEU A 488 -7.30 6.86 -10.29
C LEU A 488 -6.77 7.27 -11.66
N THR A 489 -5.58 7.88 -11.70
CA THR A 489 -4.99 8.30 -12.97
C THR A 489 -4.61 7.12 -13.85
N ILE A 490 -4.49 5.89 -13.36
CA ILE A 490 -4.25 4.69 -14.19
C ILE A 490 -5.28 4.61 -15.32
N PHE A 491 -6.54 4.95 -15.06
CA PHE A 491 -7.63 4.88 -16.04
C PHE A 491 -7.71 6.09 -17.00
N SER A 492 -6.95 7.16 -16.76
CA SER A 492 -7.03 8.37 -17.59
C SER A 492 -6.28 8.20 -18.93
N PRO A 493 -6.85 8.49 -20.10
CA PRO A 493 -6.10 8.52 -21.36
C PRO A 493 -5.25 9.78 -21.54
N TRP A 494 -5.33 10.74 -20.62
CA TRP A 494 -4.72 12.06 -20.80
C TRP A 494 -3.34 12.17 -20.13
N PRO A 495 -2.41 12.95 -20.72
CA PRO A 495 -1.17 13.33 -20.06
C PRO A 495 -1.43 14.09 -18.74
N LEU A 496 -0.53 13.90 -17.78
CA LEU A 496 -0.54 14.55 -16.48
C LEU A 496 0.64 15.53 -16.44
N SER A 497 0.32 16.82 -16.28
CA SER A 497 1.30 17.91 -16.35
C SER A 497 2.15 18.07 -15.08
N TYR A 498 1.95 17.23 -14.06
CA TYR A 498 2.64 17.31 -12.78
C TYR A 498 2.82 15.91 -12.18
N ASP A 499 4.08 15.48 -12.03
CA ASP A 499 4.43 14.46 -11.04
C ASP A 499 4.35 15.07 -9.62
N ARG A 500 4.10 14.20 -8.65
CA ARG A 500 3.94 14.37 -7.18
C ARG A 500 4.17 15.76 -6.58
#